data_AF-A0AAU7FBR7-F1
#
_entry.id   AF-A0AAU7FBR7-F1
#
_cell.length_a   1.000
_cell.length_b   1.000
_cell.length_c   1.000
_cell.angle_alpha   90.00
_cell.angle_beta   90.00
_cell.angle_gamma   90.00
#
_symmetry.space_group_name_H-M   'P 1'
#
loop_
_entity.id
_entity.type
_entity.pdbx_description
1 polymer ?
#
loop_
_entity_poly.entity_id
_entity_poly.type
_entity_poly.pdbx_seq_one_letter_code
_entity_poly.pdbx_strand_id
1 'polypeptide(L)'
;MFEQRDQIRVLRASIPAFDCIPGCHDCCGPVLASSEEVSRLPRKTAAQREQALADYNCVHLGENGCTVYSERPLICRLFGTTPRLPCPHGRAPAVMVAPQIDRQIARFLIEIRQVLI
;
A
#
# COMPACT_ATOMS: atom_id res chain seq x y z
N MET A 1 10.82 -15.68 -12.27
CA MET A 1 9.57 -14.97 -11.87
C MET A 1 9.04 -15.37 -10.49
N PHE A 2 9.59 -16.41 -9.82
CA PHE A 2 9.26 -16.72 -8.43
C PHE A 2 9.89 -15.74 -7.42
N GLU A 3 11.07 -15.19 -7.73
CA GLU A 3 11.83 -14.30 -6.83
C GLU A 3 11.06 -13.04 -6.40
N GLN A 4 10.39 -12.34 -7.31
CA GLN A 4 9.65 -11.12 -6.96
C GLN A 4 8.49 -11.40 -5.99
N ARG A 5 7.78 -12.51 -6.19
CA ARG A 5 6.65 -12.92 -5.33
C ARG A 5 7.13 -13.25 -3.92
N ASP A 6 8.23 -13.99 -3.84
CA ASP A 6 8.84 -14.37 -2.58
C ASP A 6 9.39 -13.14 -1.84
N GLN A 7 10.03 -12.22 -2.56
CA GLN A 7 10.51 -10.95 -2.00
C GLN A 7 9.37 -10.08 -1.48
N ILE A 8 8.27 -9.92 -2.24
CA ILE A 8 7.07 -9.20 -1.76
C ILE A 8 6.54 -9.84 -0.48
N ARG A 9 6.43 -11.17 -0.45
CA ARG A 9 5.93 -11.90 0.72
C ARG A 9 6.80 -11.64 1.96
N VAL A 10 8.12 -11.72 1.82
CA VAL A 10 9.09 -11.50 2.91
C VAL A 10 9.05 -10.05 3.41
N LEU A 11 9.08 -9.08 2.49
CA LEU A 11 9.01 -7.66 2.84
C LEU A 11 7.69 -7.35 3.54
N ARG A 12 6.58 -7.87 3.02
CA ARG A 12 5.25 -7.65 3.57
C ARG A 12 5.09 -8.24 4.97
N ALA A 13 5.67 -9.41 5.23
CA ALA A 13 5.69 -10.03 6.56
C ALA A 13 6.55 -9.24 7.57
N SER A 14 7.50 -8.45 7.08
CA SER A 14 8.41 -7.64 7.91
C SER A 14 7.82 -6.26 8.28
N ILE A 15 6.69 -5.88 7.70
CA ILE A 15 6.00 -4.62 8.03
C ILE A 15 5.05 -4.87 9.21
N PRO A 16 5.21 -4.16 10.34
CA PRO A 16 4.29 -4.28 11.46
C PRO A 16 2.88 -3.82 11.08
N ALA A 17 1.87 -4.50 11.61
CA ALA A 17 0.47 -4.09 11.45
C ALA A 17 0.04 -3.19 12.62
N PHE A 18 -0.92 -2.30 12.36
CA PHE A 18 -1.64 -1.53 13.37
C PHE A 18 -3.08 -1.31 12.91
N ASP A 19 -3.97 -0.99 13.83
CA ASP A 19 -5.36 -0.71 13.53
C ASP A 19 -5.56 0.77 13.19
N CYS A 20 -6.11 1.02 11.99
CA CYS A 20 -6.58 2.35 11.59
C CYS A 20 -7.82 2.75 12.39
N ILE A 21 -8.11 4.06 12.41
CA ILE A 21 -9.40 4.57 12.90
C ILE A 21 -10.52 4.00 12.00
N PRO A 22 -11.62 3.46 12.56
CA PRO A 22 -12.74 2.98 11.77
C PRO A 22 -13.26 4.07 10.82
N GLY A 23 -13.41 3.75 9.54
CA GLY A 23 -13.86 4.69 8.50
C GLY A 23 -12.79 5.68 8.01
N CYS A 24 -11.60 5.71 8.59
CA CYS A 24 -10.53 6.61 8.13
C CYS A 24 -9.90 6.14 6.82
N HIS A 25 -9.85 7.04 5.85
CA HIS A 25 -9.24 6.81 4.54
C HIS A 25 -8.34 7.98 4.10
N ASP A 26 -7.92 8.84 5.02
CA ASP A 26 -7.13 10.04 4.71
C ASP A 26 -5.71 9.75 4.20
N CYS A 27 -5.21 8.53 4.43
CA CYS A 27 -3.97 8.04 3.81
C CYS A 27 -4.20 7.27 2.51
N CYS A 28 -5.45 7.00 2.13
CA CYS A 28 -5.81 6.26 0.93
C CYS A 28 -5.92 7.24 -0.24
N GLY A 29 -4.97 7.19 -1.16
CA GLY A 29 -4.96 8.00 -2.37
C GLY A 29 -4.31 7.25 -3.53
N PRO A 30 -4.04 7.94 -4.65
CA PRO A 30 -3.36 7.35 -5.79
C PRO A 30 -1.93 6.96 -5.40
N VAL A 31 -1.57 5.69 -5.57
CA VAL A 31 -0.25 5.17 -5.19
C VAL A 31 0.36 4.35 -6.31
N LEU A 32 1.70 4.32 -6.33
CA LEU A 32 2.47 3.43 -7.19
C LEU A 32 2.71 2.11 -6.46
N ALA A 33 2.22 1.03 -7.03
CA ALA A 33 2.44 -0.33 -6.54
C ALA A 33 3.08 -1.20 -7.63
N SER A 34 3.76 -2.28 -7.23
CA SER A 34 4.37 -3.17 -8.22
C SER A 34 3.30 -3.84 -9.09
N SER A 35 3.63 -4.03 -10.37
CA SER A 35 2.74 -4.74 -11.30
C SER A 35 2.34 -6.14 -10.83
N GLU A 36 3.20 -6.84 -10.09
CA GLU A 36 2.91 -8.14 -9.48
C GLU A 36 1.87 -8.02 -8.36
N GLU A 37 1.94 -7.02 -7.48
CA GLU A 37 0.92 -6.77 -6.46
C GLU A 37 -0.42 -6.39 -7.09
N VAL A 38 -0.41 -5.48 -8.07
CA VAL A 38 -1.63 -5.03 -8.77
C VAL A 38 -2.28 -6.18 -9.54
N SER A 39 -1.50 -7.13 -10.07
CA SER A 39 -2.04 -8.30 -10.77
C SER A 39 -2.92 -9.20 -9.88
N ARG A 40 -2.78 -9.11 -8.55
CA ARG A 40 -3.57 -9.87 -7.56
C ARG A 40 -4.83 -9.14 -7.11
N LEU A 41 -4.94 -7.85 -7.42
CA LEU A 41 -6.10 -7.05 -7.05
C LEU A 41 -7.26 -7.27 -8.05
N PRO A 42 -8.52 -7.11 -7.61
CA PRO A 42 -9.67 -7.15 -8.51
C PRO A 42 -9.54 -6.11 -9.63
N ARG A 43 -9.76 -6.50 -10.88
CA ARG A 43 -9.68 -5.56 -12.00
C ARG A 43 -10.75 -4.47 -11.88
N LYS A 44 -10.33 -3.22 -12.04
CA LYS A 44 -11.19 -2.04 -12.12
C LYS A 44 -11.22 -1.51 -13.54
N THR A 45 -12.35 -0.93 -13.96
CA THR A 45 -12.47 -0.36 -15.30
C THR A 45 -11.63 0.92 -15.43
N ALA A 46 -11.36 1.36 -16.66
CA ALA A 46 -10.68 2.63 -16.90
C ALA A 46 -11.46 3.80 -16.26
N ALA A 47 -12.77 3.85 -16.50
CA ALA A 47 -13.65 4.87 -15.91
C ALA A 47 -13.60 4.91 -14.37
N GLN A 48 -13.58 3.75 -13.70
CA GLN A 48 -13.43 3.70 -12.24
C GLN A 48 -12.10 4.27 -11.76
N ARG A 49 -11.00 3.96 -12.46
CA ARG A 49 -9.67 4.48 -12.12
C ARG A 49 -9.55 5.97 -12.38
N GLU A 50 -10.10 6.45 -13.49
CA GLU A 50 -10.11 7.87 -13.85
C GLU A 50 -10.92 8.69 -12.85
N GLN A 51 -12.10 8.21 -12.46
CA GLN A 51 -12.91 8.86 -11.42
C GLN A 51 -12.17 8.90 -10.08
N ALA A 52 -11.60 7.77 -9.64
CA ALA A 52 -10.84 7.72 -8.39
C ALA A 52 -9.65 8.68 -8.40
N LEU A 53 -8.94 8.76 -9.53
CA LEU A 53 -7.82 9.68 -9.71
C LEU A 53 -8.27 11.15 -9.69
N ALA A 54 -9.39 11.48 -10.33
CA ALA A 54 -9.97 12.83 -10.31
C ALA A 54 -10.38 13.26 -8.88
N ASP A 55 -10.87 12.30 -8.09
CA ASP A 55 -11.25 12.51 -6.69
C ASP A 55 -10.06 12.37 -5.71
N TYR A 56 -8.83 12.17 -6.21
CA TYR A 56 -7.62 11.90 -5.41
C TYR A 56 -7.76 10.72 -4.42
N ASN A 57 -8.60 9.75 -4.76
CA ASN A 57 -8.89 8.56 -3.96
C ASN A 57 -8.27 7.30 -4.57
N CYS A 58 -8.16 6.24 -3.76
CA CYS A 58 -7.79 4.92 -4.26
C CYS A 58 -9.00 4.21 -4.90
N VAL A 59 -8.82 3.60 -6.07
CA VAL A 59 -9.90 2.89 -6.79
C VAL A 59 -10.46 1.65 -6.04
N HIS A 60 -9.73 1.18 -5.03
CA HIS A 60 -10.12 0.05 -4.17
C HIS A 60 -10.74 0.48 -2.84
N LEU A 61 -10.90 1.78 -2.59
CA LEU A 61 -11.64 2.28 -1.45
C LEU A 61 -13.14 2.07 -1.69
N GLY A 62 -13.81 1.40 -0.75
CA GLY A 62 -15.26 1.26 -0.72
C GLY A 62 -15.85 1.99 0.49
N GLU A 63 -17.16 1.93 0.64
CA GLU A 63 -17.91 2.64 1.70
C GLU A 63 -17.41 2.30 3.12
N ASN A 64 -17.05 1.04 3.36
CA ASN A 64 -16.57 0.55 4.66
C ASN A 64 -15.04 0.45 4.75
N GLY A 65 -14.31 1.12 3.84
CA GLY A 65 -12.85 1.11 3.79
C GLY A 65 -12.27 0.28 2.64
N CYS A 66 -11.02 -0.13 2.79
CA CYS A 66 -10.26 -0.77 1.71
C CYS A 66 -10.80 -2.17 1.39
N THR A 67 -11.37 -2.35 0.19
CA THR A 67 -11.92 -3.63 -0.29
C THR A 67 -10.86 -4.71 -0.50
N VAL A 68 -9.58 -4.31 -0.56
CA VAL A 68 -8.42 -5.19 -0.74
C VAL A 68 -7.49 -5.15 0.47
N TYR A 69 -8.03 -4.92 1.68
CA TYR A 69 -7.22 -4.78 2.91
C TYR A 69 -6.20 -5.92 3.08
N SER A 70 -6.65 -7.16 2.86
CA SER A 70 -5.83 -8.36 2.94
C SER A 70 -4.79 -8.46 1.82
N GLU A 71 -4.89 -7.73 0.71
CA GLU A 71 -3.93 -7.74 -0.39
C GLU A 71 -3.29 -6.37 -0.63
N ARG A 72 -3.35 -5.49 0.37
CA ARG A 72 -2.72 -4.16 0.31
C ARG A 72 -1.26 -4.25 -0.13
N PRO A 73 -0.87 -3.46 -1.15
CA PRO A 73 0.51 -3.33 -1.58
C PRO A 73 1.45 -2.89 -0.45
N LEU A 74 2.74 -3.15 -0.62
CA LEU A 74 3.81 -2.74 0.29
C LEU A 74 3.74 -1.24 0.61
N ILE A 75 3.54 -0.39 -0.41
CA ILE A 75 3.42 1.06 -0.20
C ILE A 75 2.27 1.44 0.72
N CYS A 76 1.10 0.79 0.55
CA CYS A 76 -0.08 1.04 1.39
C CYS A 76 0.14 0.62 2.84
N ARG A 77 0.98 -0.40 3.07
CA ARG A 77 1.33 -0.90 4.41
C ARG A 77 2.39 -0.05 5.10
N LEU A 78 3.21 0.68 4.33
CA LEU A 78 4.21 1.58 4.88
C LEU A 78 3.60 2.84 5.53
N PHE A 79 2.42 3.27 5.08
CA PHE A 79 1.72 4.40 5.70
C PHE A 79 1.41 4.11 7.17
N GLY A 80 1.92 4.97 8.05
CA GLY A 80 1.80 4.86 9.50
C GLY A 80 2.83 3.95 10.17
N THR A 81 3.65 3.22 9.40
CA THR A 81 4.67 2.31 9.97
C THR A 81 6.10 2.81 9.80
N THR A 82 6.31 3.92 9.07
CA THR A 82 7.60 4.54 8.82
C THR A 82 7.52 6.05 9.05
N PRO A 83 8.57 6.69 9.62
CA PRO A 83 8.59 8.14 9.81
C PRO A 83 8.46 8.96 8.51
N ARG A 84 8.75 8.35 7.35
CA ARG A 84 8.68 8.99 6.04
C ARG A 84 7.26 9.08 5.48
N LEU A 85 6.37 8.19 5.92
CA LEU A 85 4.97 8.12 5.53
C LEU A 85 4.12 8.06 6.81
N PRO A 86 4.08 9.13 7.61
CA PRO A 86 3.33 9.12 8.86
C PRO A 86 1.81 9.03 8.59
N CYS A 87 1.07 8.47 9.54
CA CYS A 87 -0.39 8.57 9.54
C CYS A 87 -0.79 10.03 9.84
N PRO A 88 -1.73 10.64 9.09
CA PRO A 88 -2.19 12.01 9.36
C PRO A 88 -2.85 12.16 10.74
N HIS A 89 -3.35 11.06 11.30
CA HIS A 89 -3.98 11.01 12.64
C HIS A 89 -3.04 10.49 13.73
N GLY A 90 -1.74 10.38 13.46
CA GLY A 90 -0.75 9.95 14.45
C GLY A 90 -0.84 8.48 14.88
N ARG A 91 -1.59 7.64 14.16
CA ARG A 91 -1.61 6.19 14.41
C ARG A 91 -0.30 5.54 13.96
N ALA A 92 0.21 4.64 14.79
CA ALA A 92 1.43 3.89 14.53
C ALA A 92 1.42 2.55 15.28
N PRO A 93 2.16 1.54 14.80
CA PRO A 93 2.43 0.34 15.56
C PRO A 93 3.33 0.66 16.77
N ALA A 94 3.31 -0.22 17.78
CA ALA A 94 4.19 -0.11 18.95
C ALA A 94 5.69 -0.11 18.57
N VAL A 95 6.03 -0.83 17.50
CA VAL A 95 7.37 -0.88 16.93
C VAL A 95 7.26 -0.51 15.45
N MET A 96 7.98 0.54 15.05
CA MET A 96 8.06 0.98 13.66
C MET A 96 8.82 -0.04 12.80
N VAL A 97 8.64 0.04 11.48
CA VAL A 97 9.42 -0.77 10.54
C VAL A 97 10.92 -0.51 10.74
N ALA A 98 11.72 -1.57 10.71
CA ALA A 98 13.16 -1.43 10.86
C ALA A 98 13.74 -0.59 9.70
N PRO A 99 14.68 0.34 9.94
CA PRO A 99 15.25 1.19 8.88
C PRO A 99 15.93 0.42 7.75
N GLN A 100 16.40 -0.80 8.00
CA GLN A 100 16.91 -1.67 6.93
C GLN A 100 15.78 -2.15 6.01
N ILE A 101 14.63 -2.53 6.58
CA ILE A 101 13.46 -3.00 5.84
C ILE A 101 12.83 -1.84 5.04
N ASP A 102 12.69 -0.65 5.62
CA ASP A 102 12.22 0.56 4.88
C ASP A 102 13.08 0.82 3.64
N ARG A 103 14.41 0.76 3.78
CA ARG A 103 15.35 0.92 2.66
C ARG A 103 15.25 -0.21 1.63
N GLN A 104 15.08 -1.45 2.06
CA GLN A 104 14.88 -2.58 1.15
C GLN A 104 13.59 -2.45 0.34
N ILE A 105 12.49 -2.02 0.97
CA ILE A 105 11.22 -1.77 0.27
C ILE A 105 11.37 -0.62 -0.70
N ALA A 106 12.00 0.49 -0.29
CA ALA A 106 12.26 1.63 -1.17
C ALA A 106 13.08 1.21 -2.40
N ARG A 107 14.13 0.40 -2.21
CA ARG A 107 14.95 -0.13 -3.30
C ARG A 107 14.14 -1.01 -4.25
N PHE A 108 13.36 -1.95 -3.69
CA PHE A 108 12.49 -2.83 -4.45
C PHE A 108 11.48 -2.06 -5.31
N LEU A 109 10.85 -1.01 -4.76
CA LEU A 109 9.88 -0.19 -5.48
C LEU A 109 10.52 0.62 -6.62
N ILE A 110 11.80 1.01 -6.50
CA ILE A 110 12.53 1.71 -7.57
C ILE A 110 12.94 0.76 -8.71
N GLU A 111 13.28 -0.49 -8.40
CA GLU A 111 13.81 -1.46 -9.37
C GLU A 111 12.72 -2.17 -10.19
N ILE A 112 11.46 -2.07 -9.77
CA ILE A 112 10.36 -2.83 -10.37
C ILE A 112 9.37 -1.93 -11.09
N ARG A 113 8.78 -2.49 -12.15
CA ARG A 113 7.68 -1.87 -12.89
C ARG A 113 6.52 -1.53 -11.95
N GLN A 114 6.26 -0.23 -11.82
CA GLN A 114 5.16 0.32 -11.06
C GLN A 114 3.90 0.50 -11.92
N VAL A 115 2.74 0.42 -11.27
CA VAL A 115 1.42 0.71 -11.82
C VAL A 115 0.71 1.62 -10.84
N LEU A 116 0.08 2.69 -11.37
CA LEU A 116 -0.74 3.59 -10.58
C LEU A 116 -2.10 2.95 -10.29
N ILE A 117 -2.51 2.98 -9.03
CA ILE A 117 -3.81 2.49 -8.53
C ILE A 117 -4.48 3.50 -7.61
#